data_AF-A0A2G6KLY0-F1
#
_entry.id   AF-A0A2G6KLY0-F1
#
_cell.length_a   1.000
_cell.length_b   1.000
_cell.length_c   1.000
_cell.angle_alpha   90.00
_cell.angle_beta   90.00
_cell.angle_gamma   90.00
#
_symmetry.space_group_name_H-M   'P 1'
#
loop_
_entity.id
_entity.type
_entity.pdbx_description
1 polymer ?
#
loop_
_entity_poly.entity_id
_entity_poly.type
_entity_poly.pdbx_seq_one_letter_code
_entity_poly.pdbx_strand_id
1 'polypeptide(L)'
;MSTMHFHCVNLVQYILLVVPVALLLLFAYGFFNTGENSAKGKKPEIHSEQSASSFEPVSIKDSVGNIVTVKRKIERIVVSYYGCAEVLRSLSYAGKIVGVGETITDRPFYFPKLSSLPSTGKTTFNEIEQILALNPDTVILRTRAGDTETR
;
A
#
# COMPACT_ATOMS: atom_id res chain seq x y z
N MET A 1 37.33 -32.54 51.19
CA MET A 1 37.22 -31.78 49.91
C MET A 1 36.72 -32.70 48.79
N SER A 2 35.59 -33.40 48.98
CA SER A 2 35.13 -34.43 48.02
C SER A 2 33.59 -34.61 48.00
N THR A 3 32.82 -33.58 48.34
CA THR A 3 31.35 -33.59 48.22
C THR A 3 30.84 -32.56 47.20
N MET A 4 31.59 -31.47 46.97
CA MET A 4 31.28 -30.50 45.92
C MET A 4 31.54 -31.01 44.49
N HIS A 5 32.50 -31.93 44.31
CA HIS A 5 32.73 -32.56 43.00
C HIS A 5 31.58 -33.50 42.60
N PHE A 6 30.98 -34.23 43.54
CA PHE A 6 29.90 -35.17 43.23
C PHE A 6 28.59 -34.48 42.83
N HIS A 7 28.27 -33.33 43.42
CA HIS A 7 27.08 -32.57 43.02
C HIS A 7 27.23 -31.88 41.66
N CYS A 8 28.45 -31.44 41.29
CA CYS A 8 28.71 -30.85 39.99
C CYS A 8 28.62 -31.90 38.85
N VAL A 9 29.15 -33.11 39.07
CA VAL A 9 29.08 -34.19 38.07
C VAL A 9 27.64 -34.67 37.85
N ASN A 10 26.84 -34.82 38.92
CA ASN A 10 25.43 -35.20 38.80
C ASN A 10 24.58 -34.11 38.14
N LEU A 11 24.89 -32.83 38.38
CA LEU A 11 24.17 -31.72 37.75
C LEU A 11 24.45 -31.64 36.25
N VAL A 12 25.72 -31.78 35.84
CA VAL A 12 26.11 -31.76 34.42
C VAL A 12 25.57 -32.98 33.68
N GLN A 13 25.60 -34.16 34.29
CA GLN A 13 25.02 -35.38 33.72
C GLN A 13 23.49 -35.29 33.58
N TYR A 14 22.82 -34.65 34.54
CA TYR A 14 21.37 -34.43 34.49
C TYR A 14 20.97 -33.45 33.38
N ILE A 15 21.74 -32.37 33.20
CA ILE A 15 21.51 -31.39 32.12
C ILE A 15 21.71 -32.06 30.75
N LEU A 16 22.75 -32.87 30.58
CA LEU A 16 23.03 -33.58 29.31
C LEU A 16 21.98 -34.65 28.95
N LEU A 17 21.29 -35.24 29.92
CA LEU A 17 20.24 -36.24 29.65
C LEU A 17 18.83 -35.63 29.55
N VAL A 18 18.49 -34.66 30.40
CA VAL A 18 17.11 -34.16 30.52
C VAL A 18 16.79 -33.08 29.49
N VAL A 19 17.74 -32.20 29.15
CA VAL A 19 17.52 -31.14 28.17
C VAL A 19 17.21 -31.68 26.76
N PRO A 20 17.96 -32.67 26.20
CA PRO A 20 17.63 -33.18 24.87
C PRO A 20 16.32 -33.98 24.85
N VAL A 21 15.96 -34.68 25.92
CA VAL A 21 14.68 -35.39 26.03
C VAL A 21 13.52 -34.38 26.10
N ALA A 22 13.65 -33.28 26.86
CA ALA A 22 12.66 -32.22 26.91
C ALA A 22 12.50 -31.51 25.55
N LEU A 23 13.59 -31.29 24.82
CA LEU A 23 13.58 -30.71 23.47
C LEU A 23 12.88 -31.63 22.46
N LEU A 24 13.11 -32.95 22.55
CA LEU A 24 12.41 -33.94 21.73
C LEU A 24 10.90 -34.00 22.04
N LEU A 25 10.51 -33.90 23.31
CA LEU A 25 9.10 -33.86 23.71
C LEU A 25 8.39 -32.60 23.21
N LEU A 26 9.06 -31.44 23.25
CA LEU A 26 8.54 -30.19 22.68
C LEU A 26 8.40 -30.27 21.15
N PHE A 27 9.36 -30.88 20.47
CA PHE A 27 9.31 -31.07 19.02
C PHE A 27 8.19 -32.04 18.61
N ALA A 28 7.98 -33.11 19.37
CA ALA A 28 6.85 -34.03 19.18
C ALA A 28 5.49 -33.35 19.41
N TYR A 29 5.39 -32.45 20.40
CA TYR A 29 4.18 -31.66 20.64
C TYR A 29 3.88 -30.67 19.50
N GLY A 30 4.93 -30.16 18.83
CA GLY A 30 4.83 -29.30 17.65
C GLY A 30 4.35 -30.03 16.40
N PHE A 31 4.77 -31.28 16.20
CA PHE A 31 4.34 -32.09 15.04
C PHE A 31 2.94 -32.71 15.21
N PHE A 32 2.46 -32.96 16.43
CA PHE A 32 1.13 -33.54 16.63
C PHE A 32 -0.02 -32.53 16.49
N ASN A 33 0.25 -31.23 16.62
CA ASN A 33 -0.78 -30.19 16.46
C ASN A 33 -0.99 -29.73 15.01
N THR A 34 -0.45 -30.45 14.03
CA THR A 34 -0.74 -30.23 12.61
C THR A 34 -0.86 -31.56 11.90
N GLY A 35 -2.07 -32.14 11.90
CA GLY A 35 -2.42 -33.18 10.95
C GLY A 35 -3.42 -34.24 11.42
N GLU A 36 -4.69 -33.88 11.61
CA GLU A 36 -5.82 -34.73 11.18
C GLU A 36 -7.13 -33.96 11.30
N ASN A 37 -7.59 -33.40 10.19
CA ASN A 37 -9.02 -33.15 9.95
C ASN A 37 -9.25 -33.28 8.46
N SER A 38 -9.48 -34.52 8.00
CA SER A 38 -10.09 -34.77 6.70
C SER A 38 -11.32 -35.65 6.88
N ALA A 39 -12.41 -35.11 6.33
CA ALA A 39 -13.60 -35.80 5.86
C ALA A 39 -14.59 -36.38 6.90
N LYS A 40 -15.57 -35.53 7.28
CA LYS A 40 -16.97 -35.96 7.27
C LYS A 40 -17.83 -34.93 6.56
N GLY A 41 -18.40 -35.35 5.43
CA GLY A 41 -19.12 -34.48 4.50
C GLY A 41 -20.33 -33.78 5.10
N LYS A 42 -20.36 -32.47 4.89
CA LYS A 42 -21.57 -31.68 4.64
C LYS A 42 -21.21 -30.71 3.50
N LYS A 43 -21.99 -30.74 2.43
CA LYS A 43 -21.93 -29.82 1.28
C LYS A 43 -21.81 -28.37 1.78
N PRO A 44 -20.70 -27.66 1.54
CA PRO A 44 -20.65 -26.23 1.80
C PRO A 44 -21.20 -25.51 0.57
N GLU A 45 -22.27 -24.76 0.79
CA GLU A 45 -22.65 -23.64 -0.06
C GLU A 45 -21.47 -22.68 -0.18
N ILE A 46 -21.24 -22.21 -1.40
CA ILE A 46 -20.28 -21.17 -1.73
C ILE A 46 -20.82 -19.88 -1.11
N HIS A 47 -20.50 -19.63 0.16
CA HIS A 47 -20.60 -18.32 0.76
C HIS A 47 -19.29 -17.60 0.48
N SER A 48 -19.28 -16.98 -0.70
CA SER A 48 -18.64 -15.70 -1.01
C SER A 48 -17.81 -15.10 0.13
N GLU A 49 -16.49 -15.19 0.03
CA GLU A 49 -15.63 -14.07 0.43
C GLU A 49 -15.75 -12.98 -0.66
N GLN A 50 -16.92 -12.36 -0.72
CA GLN A 50 -17.09 -11.02 -1.24
C GLN A 50 -16.80 -10.06 -0.09
N SER A 51 -15.54 -9.68 0.10
CA SER A 51 -15.24 -8.34 0.61
C SER A 51 -14.99 -7.43 -0.59
N ALA A 52 -16.02 -7.26 -1.42
CA ALA A 52 -16.10 -6.10 -2.27
C ALA A 52 -16.14 -4.90 -1.31
N SER A 53 -14.99 -4.24 -1.13
CA SER A 53 -14.90 -2.96 -0.42
C SER A 53 -15.95 -2.05 -1.04
N SER A 54 -17.06 -1.83 -0.34
CA SER A 54 -18.08 -0.89 -0.77
C SER A 54 -17.44 0.49 -0.69
N PHE A 55 -17.07 1.03 -1.85
CA PHE A 55 -16.56 2.38 -1.94
C PHE A 55 -17.76 3.32 -1.76
N GLU A 56 -17.83 3.98 -0.61
CA GLU A 56 -18.85 5.00 -0.38
C GLU A 56 -18.50 6.25 -1.17
N PRO A 57 -19.44 6.79 -1.98
CA PRO A 57 -19.19 8.01 -2.74
C PRO A 57 -18.85 9.20 -1.83
N VAL A 58 -17.81 9.95 -2.18
CA VAL A 58 -17.38 11.13 -1.43
C VAL A 58 -17.50 12.37 -2.30
N SER A 59 -18.22 13.38 -1.80
CA SER A 59 -18.33 14.69 -2.46
C SER A 59 -17.36 15.68 -1.83
N ILE A 60 -16.56 16.33 -2.68
CA ILE A 60 -15.53 17.29 -2.29
C ILE A 60 -15.86 18.62 -2.97
N LYS A 61 -15.81 19.71 -2.21
CA LYS A 61 -15.82 21.06 -2.79
C LYS A 61 -14.37 21.45 -3.12
N ASP A 62 -14.10 21.76 -4.39
CA ASP A 62 -12.77 22.19 -4.81
C ASP A 62 -12.48 23.65 -4.43
N SER A 63 -11.27 24.13 -4.74
CA SER A 63 -10.84 25.50 -4.42
C SER A 63 -11.55 26.60 -5.22
N VAL A 64 -12.26 26.25 -6.30
CA VAL A 64 -13.00 27.19 -7.15
C VAL A 64 -14.50 27.18 -6.82
N GLY A 65 -14.96 26.18 -6.08
CA GLY A 65 -16.33 26.06 -5.59
C GLY A 65 -17.12 24.91 -6.21
N ASN A 66 -16.55 24.16 -7.17
CA ASN A 66 -17.22 23.03 -7.80
C ASN A 66 -17.40 21.89 -6.80
N ILE A 67 -18.50 21.16 -6.93
CA ILE A 67 -18.73 19.92 -6.18
C ILE A 67 -18.35 18.74 -7.08
N VAL A 68 -17.32 18.01 -6.69
CA VAL A 68 -16.84 16.81 -7.39
C VAL A 68 -17.16 15.59 -6.54
N THR A 69 -17.91 14.63 -7.11
CA THR A 69 -18.24 13.37 -6.44
C THR A 69 -17.35 12.25 -6.96
N VAL A 70 -16.50 11.71 -6.09
CA VAL A 70 -15.72 10.51 -6.34
C VAL A 70 -16.61 9.31 -6.05
N LYS A 71 -16.92 8.50 -7.07
CA LYS A 71 -17.83 7.34 -6.98
C LYS A 71 -17.14 5.99 -6.87
N ARG A 72 -15.82 5.97 -7.06
CA ARG A 72 -14.99 4.77 -7.02
C ARG A 72 -13.59 5.12 -6.53
N LYS A 73 -12.85 4.10 -6.10
CA LYS A 73 -11.45 4.24 -5.72
C LYS A 73 -10.60 4.76 -6.89
N ILE A 74 -9.75 5.73 -6.61
CA ILE A 74 -8.84 6.38 -7.57
C ILE A 74 -7.61 5.48 -7.77
N GLU A 75 -7.32 5.12 -9.02
CA GLU A 75 -6.22 4.23 -9.39
C GLU A 75 -5.29 4.83 -10.47
N ARG A 76 -5.73 5.84 -11.24
CA ARG A 76 -4.95 6.42 -12.36
C ARG A 76 -5.02 7.94 -12.38
N ILE A 77 -4.00 8.58 -11.82
CA ILE A 77 -3.97 10.01 -11.57
C ILE A 77 -3.10 10.72 -12.61
N VAL A 78 -3.60 11.80 -13.20
CA VAL A 78 -2.77 12.83 -13.85
C VAL A 78 -2.64 14.02 -12.92
N VAL A 79 -1.43 14.55 -12.73
CA VAL A 79 -1.17 15.71 -11.88
C VAL A 79 -0.33 16.76 -12.59
N SER A 80 -0.90 17.94 -12.83
CA SER A 80 -0.23 18.98 -13.64
C SER A 80 0.68 19.92 -12.86
N TYR A 81 0.63 19.88 -11.52
CA TYR A 81 1.34 20.82 -10.65
C TYR A 81 2.20 20.12 -9.60
N TYR A 82 3.44 20.58 -9.47
CA TYR A 82 4.44 19.99 -8.58
C TYR A 82 4.01 19.94 -7.10
N GLY A 83 3.29 20.96 -6.60
CA GLY A 83 2.82 20.96 -5.22
C GLY A 83 1.82 19.84 -4.94
N CYS A 84 0.93 19.55 -5.90
CA CYS A 84 0.01 18.43 -5.79
C CYS A 84 0.75 17.09 -5.91
N ALA A 85 1.74 16.99 -6.80
CA ALA A 85 2.55 15.79 -6.94
C ALA A 85 3.37 15.47 -5.67
N GLU A 86 3.87 16.50 -4.98
CA GLU A 86 4.54 16.36 -3.70
C GLU A 86 3.60 15.76 -2.63
N VAL A 87 2.39 16.31 -2.50
CA VAL A 87 1.39 15.79 -1.54
C VAL A 87 1.04 14.33 -1.86
N LEU A 88 0.77 13.99 -3.13
CA LEU A 88 0.48 12.61 -3.53
C LEU A 88 1.64 11.66 -3.22
N ARG A 89 2.88 12.11 -3.43
CA ARG A 89 4.07 11.33 -3.08
C ARG A 89 4.18 11.12 -1.57
N SER A 90 3.97 12.17 -0.77
CA SER A 90 4.00 12.10 0.70
C SER A 90 2.92 11.17 1.27
N LEU A 91 1.76 11.08 0.61
CA LEU A 91 0.68 10.17 0.97
C LEU A 91 0.89 8.73 0.45
N SER A 92 2.04 8.42 -0.18
CA SER A 92 2.33 7.12 -0.82
C SER A 92 1.44 6.77 -2.03
N TYR A 93 0.88 7.78 -2.70
CA TYR A 93 0.08 7.62 -3.93
C TYR A 93 0.87 7.86 -5.22
N ALA A 94 2.18 8.11 -5.14
CA ALA A 94 3.02 8.35 -6.33
C ALA A 94 2.95 7.23 -7.38
N GLY A 95 2.76 5.96 -6.97
CA GLY A 95 2.66 4.82 -7.87
C GLY A 95 1.38 4.79 -8.73
N LYS A 96 0.38 5.63 -8.41
CA LYS A 96 -0.87 5.76 -9.17
C LYS A 96 -0.82 6.88 -10.19
N ILE A 97 0.27 7.66 -10.22
CA ILE A 97 0.43 8.78 -11.15
C ILE A 97 0.85 8.20 -12.51
N VAL A 98 0.07 8.51 -13.54
CA VAL A 98 0.27 8.02 -14.92
C VAL A 98 0.72 9.12 -15.89
N GLY A 99 0.60 10.38 -15.48
CA GLY A 99 1.05 11.54 -16.24
C GLY A 99 1.28 12.75 -15.36
N VAL A 100 2.19 13.61 -15.78
CA VAL A 100 2.66 14.75 -14.98
C VAL A 100 2.73 16.04 -15.82
N GLY A 101 2.66 17.20 -15.19
CA GLY A 101 2.94 18.46 -15.89
C GLY A 101 4.44 18.73 -16.10
N GLU A 102 4.75 19.62 -17.04
CA GLU A 102 6.12 20.08 -17.36
C GLU A 102 6.95 20.47 -16.10
N THR A 103 6.32 21.14 -15.14
CA THR A 103 7.00 21.56 -13.91
C THR A 103 7.54 20.40 -13.06
N ILE A 104 7.07 19.17 -13.28
CA ILE A 104 7.55 17.95 -12.61
C ILE A 104 8.66 17.30 -13.45
N THR A 105 8.50 17.24 -14.77
CA THR A 105 9.53 16.70 -15.68
C THR A 105 10.82 17.49 -15.63
N ASP A 106 10.73 18.80 -15.43
CA ASP A 106 11.88 19.71 -15.36
C ASP A 106 12.64 19.63 -14.03
N ARG A 107 12.19 18.80 -13.09
CA ARG A 107 12.79 18.66 -11.74
C ARG A 107 13.19 17.22 -11.43
N PRO A 108 14.05 16.59 -12.24
CA PRO A 108 14.43 15.18 -12.06
C PRO A 108 15.16 14.93 -10.73
N PHE A 109 15.88 15.91 -10.18
CA PHE A 109 16.51 15.77 -8.88
C PHE A 109 15.48 15.66 -7.73
N TYR A 110 14.38 16.42 -7.82
CA TYR A 110 13.35 16.45 -6.78
C TYR A 110 12.29 15.35 -6.98
N PHE A 111 12.00 15.02 -8.24
CA PHE A 111 11.02 14.02 -8.65
C PHE A 111 11.62 12.90 -9.51
N PRO A 112 12.61 12.14 -9.02
CA PRO A 112 13.40 11.20 -9.86
C PRO A 112 12.57 10.11 -10.54
N LYS A 113 11.43 9.71 -9.95
CA LYS A 113 10.51 8.72 -10.53
C LYS A 113 9.38 9.34 -11.34
N LEU A 114 8.93 10.54 -10.97
CA LEU A 114 7.77 11.17 -11.62
C LEU A 114 8.20 11.98 -12.85
N SER A 115 9.44 12.47 -12.90
CA SER A 115 9.96 13.24 -14.02
C SER A 115 10.12 12.40 -15.31
N SER A 116 10.17 11.08 -15.19
CA SER A 116 10.22 10.15 -16.33
C SER A 116 8.84 9.77 -16.87
N LEU A 117 7.76 10.19 -16.22
CA LEU A 117 6.40 9.92 -16.70
C LEU A 117 6.04 10.83 -17.88
N PRO A 118 5.07 10.43 -18.73
CA PRO A 118 4.59 11.26 -19.82
C PRO A 118 4.16 12.65 -19.34
N SER A 119 4.64 13.68 -20.02
CA SER A 119 4.21 15.06 -19.78
C SER A 119 2.82 15.28 -20.36
N THR A 120 1.95 15.99 -19.66
CA THR A 120 0.61 16.38 -20.12
C THR A 120 0.54 17.85 -20.51
N GLY A 121 1.68 18.42 -20.92
CA GLY A 121 1.79 19.81 -21.33
C GLY A 121 2.29 20.75 -20.24
N LYS A 122 2.16 22.05 -20.54
CA LYS A 122 2.64 23.12 -19.67
C LYS A 122 1.65 23.37 -18.54
N THR A 123 2.13 23.77 -17.37
CA THR A 123 1.24 24.16 -16.26
C THR A 123 0.30 25.33 -16.61
N THR A 124 0.63 26.12 -17.63
CA THR A 124 -0.24 27.19 -18.16
C THR A 124 -1.27 26.72 -19.19
N PHE A 125 -0.99 25.63 -19.91
CA PHE A 125 -1.85 25.04 -20.93
C PHE A 125 -1.70 23.51 -20.91
N ASN A 126 -2.70 22.83 -20.38
CA ASN A 126 -2.71 21.37 -20.32
C ASN A 126 -3.13 20.82 -21.68
N GLU A 127 -2.37 19.84 -22.18
CA GLU A 127 -2.62 19.19 -23.46
C GLU A 127 -3.68 18.10 -23.27
N ILE A 128 -4.94 18.44 -23.52
CA ILE A 128 -6.11 17.58 -23.24
C ILE A 128 -5.99 16.22 -23.92
N GLU A 129 -5.57 16.20 -25.19
CA GLU A 129 -5.40 14.95 -25.95
C GLU A 129 -4.37 14.01 -25.30
N GLN A 130 -3.29 14.56 -24.76
CA GLN A 130 -2.27 13.76 -24.06
C GLN A 130 -2.82 13.23 -22.73
N ILE A 131 -3.63 14.02 -22.02
CA ILE A 131 -4.32 13.55 -20.80
C ILE A 131 -5.26 12.39 -21.14
N LEU A 132 -6.08 12.53 -22.18
CA LEU A 132 -7.04 11.50 -22.60
C LEU A 132 -6.33 10.21 -23.05
N ALA A 133 -5.22 10.32 -23.79
CA ALA A 133 -4.42 9.18 -24.23
C ALA A 133 -3.88 8.32 -23.07
N LEU A 134 -3.67 8.92 -21.89
CA LEU A 134 -3.22 8.21 -20.69
C LEU A 134 -4.34 7.46 -19.95
N ASN A 135 -5.60 7.61 -20.38
CA ASN A 135 -6.78 7.01 -19.76
C ASN A 135 -6.79 7.15 -18.22
N PRO A 136 -6.73 8.38 -17.67
CA PRO A 136 -6.81 8.61 -16.23
C PRO A 136 -8.24 8.47 -15.72
N ASP A 137 -8.39 8.16 -14.44
CA ASP A 137 -9.68 8.23 -13.74
C ASP A 137 -9.83 9.53 -12.92
N THR A 138 -8.73 10.25 -12.68
CA THR A 138 -8.72 11.51 -11.94
C THR A 138 -7.62 12.43 -12.48
N VAL A 139 -7.94 13.72 -12.62
CA VAL A 139 -7.00 14.75 -13.03
C VAL A 139 -6.97 15.84 -11.96
N ILE A 140 -5.80 16.10 -11.38
CA ILE A 140 -5.58 17.12 -10.36
C ILE A 140 -4.87 18.31 -11.02
N LEU A 141 -5.55 19.45 -11.04
CA LEU A 141 -5.11 20.67 -11.67
C LEU A 141 -4.92 21.80 -10.66
N ARG A 142 -4.08 22.77 -11.03
CA ARG A 142 -3.94 24.03 -10.30
C ARG A 142 -4.84 25.09 -10.94
N THR A 143 -5.68 25.74 -10.14
CA THR A 143 -6.41 26.95 -10.54
C THR A 143 -5.44 28.08 -10.90
N ARG A 144 -5.72 28.87 -11.96
CA ARG A 144 -4.92 30.07 -12.23
C ARG A 144 -5.38 31.20 -11.30
N ALA A 145 -4.45 32.08 -10.94
CA ALA A 145 -4.81 33.26 -10.18
C ALA A 145 -5.74 34.14 -11.03
N GLY A 146 -6.97 34.38 -10.55
CA GLY A 146 -8.00 35.15 -11.24
C GLY A 146 -9.24 34.36 -11.68
N ASP A 147 -9.25 33.03 -11.55
CA ASP A 147 -10.38 32.19 -12.00
C ASP A 147 -11.54 32.11 -10.98
N THR A 148 -11.70 33.08 -10.08
CA THR A 148 -12.80 33.14 -9.11
C THR A 148 -14.04 33.72 -9.79
N GLU A 149 -15.01 32.88 -10.16
CA GLU A 149 -16.37 33.18 -10.66
C GLU A 149 -16.69 34.67 -10.96
N THR A 150 -15.99 35.29 -11.90
CA THR A 150 -16.35 36.61 -12.45
C THR A 150 -16.75 36.51 -13.92
N ARG A 151 -17.44 35.42 -14.30
CA ARG A 151 -18.07 35.32 -15.63
C ARG A 151 -19.44 34.67 -15.60
#